data_AF-A0A7X7PSL4-F1
#
_entry.id   AF-A0A7X7PSL4-F1
#
_cell.length_a   1.000
_cell.length_b   1.000
_cell.length_c   1.000
_cell.angle_alpha   90.00
_cell.angle_beta   90.00
_cell.angle_gamma   90.00
#
_symmetry.space_group_name_H-M   'P 1'
#
loop_
_entity.id
_entity.type
_entity.pdbx_description
1 polymer ?
#
loop_
_entity_poly.entity_id
_entity_poly.type
_entity_poly.pdbx_seq_one_letter_code
_entity_poly.pdbx_strand_id
1 'polypeptide(L)'
;AGFIGKFYLFTAVVRADLTWLAVVAVIFSAISAYYYLRLMVYMFFKEPEVEFKVGEPIQGSMAAAIALSAAGVLFVGLLPSWVWDNAIRAFTNFFG
;
A
#
# COMPACT_ATOMS: atom_id res chain seq x y z
N ALA A 1 1.28 2.07 4.63
CA ALA A 1 -0.18 2.30 4.54
C ALA A 1 -1.00 1.04 4.19
N GLY A 2 -0.86 0.46 2.99
CA GLY A 2 -1.78 -0.58 2.51
C GLY A 2 -1.82 -1.90 3.28
N PHE A 3 -0.70 -2.35 3.86
CA PHE A 3 -0.66 -3.58 4.65
C PHE A 3 -1.46 -3.48 5.95
N ILE A 4 -1.26 -2.40 6.71
CA ILE A 4 -1.98 -2.14 7.97
C ILE A 4 -3.49 -2.10 7.73
N GLY A 5 -3.95 -1.41 6.68
CA GLY A 5 -5.37 -1.37 6.33
C GLY A 5 -5.97 -2.76 6.05
N LYS A 6 -5.27 -3.59 5.28
CA LYS A 6 -5.69 -4.99 5.03
C LYS A 6 -5.68 -5.82 6.30
N PHE A 7 -4.70 -5.64 7.18
CA PHE A 7 -4.62 -6.38 8.45
C PHE A 7 -5.80 -6.07 9.38
N TYR A 8 -6.18 -4.78 9.51
CA TYR A 8 -7.38 -4.39 10.24
C TYR A 8 -8.65 -4.95 9.61
N LEU A 9 -8.74 -4.92 8.27
CA LEU A 9 -9.84 -5.52 7.54
C LEU A 9 -9.97 -7.01 7.88
N PHE A 10 -8.90 -7.80 7.70
CA PHE A 10 -8.91 -9.24 7.99
C PHE A 10 -9.31 -9.54 9.44
N THR A 11 -8.77 -8.77 10.39
CA THR A 11 -9.12 -8.90 11.81
C THR A 11 -10.61 -8.63 12.05
N ALA A 12 -11.17 -7.61 11.39
CA ALA A 12 -12.60 -7.30 11.49
C ALA A 12 -13.47 -8.41 10.89
N VAL A 13 -13.09 -8.95 9.73
CA VAL A 13 -13.87 -9.99 9.03
C VAL A 13 -13.85 -11.32 9.81
N VAL A 14 -12.70 -11.68 10.41
CA VAL A 14 -12.60 -12.87 11.28
C VAL A 14 -13.42 -12.71 12.55
N ARG A 15 -13.41 -11.53 13.18
CA ARG A 15 -14.25 -11.24 14.36
C ARG A 15 -15.75 -11.25 14.04
N ALA A 16 -16.12 -11.02 12.78
CA ALA A 16 -17.50 -11.10 12.30
C ALA A 16 -17.91 -12.53 11.87
N ASP A 17 -17.11 -13.55 12.19
CA ASP A 17 -17.33 -14.96 11.82
C ASP A 17 -17.33 -15.23 10.29
N LEU A 18 -16.77 -14.30 9.52
CA LEU A 18 -16.72 -14.33 8.05
C LEU A 18 -15.35 -14.83 7.55
N THR A 19 -14.82 -15.89 8.17
CA THR A 19 -13.46 -16.41 7.90
C THR A 19 -13.23 -16.74 6.43
N TRP A 20 -14.26 -17.19 5.70
CA TRP A 20 -14.12 -17.49 4.27
C TRP A 20 -13.77 -16.26 3.43
N LEU A 21 -14.32 -15.07 3.74
CA LEU A 21 -13.94 -13.83 3.06
C LEU A 21 -12.48 -13.47 3.36
N ALA A 22 -12.02 -13.70 4.59
CA ALA A 22 -10.63 -13.45 4.95
C ALA A 22 -9.68 -14.32 4.11
N VAL A 23 -10.01 -15.61 3.92
CA VAL A 23 -9.23 -16.51 3.05
C VAL A 23 -9.19 -16.00 1.62
N VAL A 24 -10.34 -15.64 1.04
CA VAL A 24 -10.41 -15.10 -0.33
C VAL A 24 -9.56 -13.84 -0.46
N ALA A 25 -9.67 -12.91 0.50
CA ALA A 25 -8.92 -11.66 0.45
C ALA A 25 -7.41 -11.86 0.62
N VAL A 26 -6.97 -12.85 1.41
CA VAL A 26 -5.55 -13.24 1.53
C VAL A 26 -5.03 -13.83 0.22
N ILE A 27 -5.79 -14.70 -0.44
CA ILE A 27 -5.41 -15.28 -1.74
C ILE A 27 -5.21 -14.18 -2.77
N PHE A 28 -6.18 -13.25 -2.91
CA PHE A 28 -6.03 -12.12 -3.83
C PHE A 28 -4.81 -11.25 -3.48
N SER A 29 -4.57 -11.00 -2.19
CA SER A 29 -3.38 -10.24 -1.78
C SER A 29 -2.07 -10.96 -2.11
N ALA A 30 -2.02 -12.29 -2.00
CA ALA A 30 -0.86 -13.09 -2.37
C ALA A 30 -0.61 -13.08 -3.88
N ILE A 31 -1.66 -13.19 -4.69
CA ILE A 31 -1.58 -13.09 -6.16
C ILE A 31 -1.00 -11.72 -6.55
N SER A 32 -1.52 -10.62 -5.98
CA SER A 32 -0.98 -9.29 -6.23
C SER A 32 0.48 -9.15 -5.78
N ALA A 33 0.83 -9.69 -4.61
CA ALA A 33 2.20 -9.65 -4.11
C ALA A 33 3.17 -10.37 -5.06
N TYR A 34 2.78 -11.51 -5.64
CA TYR A 34 3.58 -12.20 -6.65
C TYR A 34 3.86 -11.31 -7.87
N TYR A 35 2.83 -10.63 -8.41
CA TYR A 35 3.02 -9.72 -9.56
C TYR A 35 3.91 -8.54 -9.22
N TYR A 36 3.77 -7.93 -8.03
CA TYR A 36 4.63 -6.82 -7.61
C TYR A 36 6.08 -7.26 -7.41
N LEU A 37 6.32 -8.37 -6.73
CA LEU A 37 7.66 -8.89 -6.51
C LEU A 37 8.32 -9.28 -7.84
N ARG A 38 7.58 -9.94 -8.73
CA ARG A 38 8.05 -10.27 -10.08
C ARG A 38 8.48 -9.01 -10.82
N LEU A 39 7.67 -7.94 -10.80
CA LEU A 39 8.01 -6.65 -11.39
C LEU A 39 9.29 -6.05 -10.77
N MET A 40 9.41 -6.05 -9.45
CA MET A 40 10.62 -5.57 -8.77
C MET A 40 11.87 -6.35 -9.19
N VAL A 41 11.74 -7.67 -9.36
CA VAL A 41 12.86 -8.50 -9.83
C VAL A 41 13.29 -8.10 -11.24
N TYR A 42 12.34 -7.87 -12.15
CA TYR A 42 12.67 -7.35 -13.48
C TYR A 42 13.32 -5.97 -13.42
N MET A 43 12.90 -5.10 -12.51
CA MET A 43 13.43 -3.74 -12.41
C MET A 43 14.85 -3.67 -11.83
N PHE A 44 15.19 -4.52 -10.87
CA PHE A 44 16.46 -4.44 -10.15
C PHE A 44 17.50 -5.49 -10.57
N PHE A 45 17.09 -6.64 -11.11
CA PHE A 45 17.99 -7.77 -11.39
C PHE A 45 18.11 -8.13 -12.87
N LYS A 46 17.29 -7.56 -13.75
CA LYS A 46 17.44 -7.76 -15.19
C LYS A 46 18.10 -6.56 -15.84
N GLU A 47 19.02 -6.85 -16.76
CA GLU A 47 19.58 -5.84 -17.64
C GLU A 47 18.51 -5.39 -18.66
N PRO A 48 18.47 -4.10 -18.99
CA PRO A 48 17.54 -3.57 -19.96
C PRO A 48 17.85 -4.15 -21.35
N GLU A 49 16.84 -4.78 -21.98
CA GLU A 49 16.97 -5.36 -23.33
C GLU A 49 17.13 -4.29 -24.43
N VAL A 50 16.82 -3.02 -24.10
CA VAL A 50 16.93 -1.86 -24.99
C VAL A 50 17.52 -0.70 -24.18
N GLU A 51 18.53 -0.01 -24.69
CA GLU A 51 19.00 1.26 -24.12
C GLU A 51 17.89 2.30 -24.24
N PHE A 52 17.02 2.36 -23.24
CA PHE A 52 16.08 3.46 -23.10
C PHE A 52 16.91 4.68 -22.70
N LYS A 53 17.09 5.64 -23.63
CA LYS A 53 17.55 6.97 -23.26
C LYS A 53 16.58 7.47 -22.22
N VAL A 54 17.06 7.66 -20.99
CA VAL A 54 16.27 8.19 -19.88
C VAL A 54 15.64 9.48 -20.42
N GLY A 55 14.33 9.44 -20.68
CA GLY A 55 13.56 10.61 -21.10
C GLY A 55 13.77 11.71 -20.07
N GLU A 56 13.60 12.96 -20.50
CA GLU A 56 13.90 14.17 -19.74
C GLU A 56 13.83 14.04 -18.21
N PRO A 57 14.79 14.63 -17.47
CA PRO A 57 14.84 14.51 -16.02
C PRO A 57 13.50 14.84 -15.38
N ILE A 58 13.10 14.01 -14.42
CA ILE A 58 11.81 14.11 -13.73
C ILE A 58 11.62 15.56 -13.24
N GLN A 59 10.53 16.20 -13.64
CA GLN A 59 10.20 17.55 -13.21
C GLN A 59 10.17 17.62 -11.68
N GLY A 60 10.75 18.66 -11.08
CA GLY A 60 10.94 18.74 -9.62
C GLY A 60 9.65 18.61 -8.80
N SER A 61 8.52 19.05 -9.35
CA SER A 61 7.18 18.88 -8.76
C SER A 61 6.75 17.41 -8.67
N MET A 62 7.02 16.62 -9.70
CA MET A 62 6.68 15.20 -9.75
C MET A 62 7.58 14.39 -8.83
N ALA A 63 8.88 14.69 -8.79
CA ALA A 63 9.80 14.09 -7.83
C ALA A 63 9.37 14.36 -6.38
N ALA A 64 8.99 15.61 -6.07
CA ALA A 64 8.49 15.99 -4.75
C ALA A 64 7.18 15.26 -4.40
N ALA A 65 6.24 15.14 -5.35
CA ALA A 65 5.00 14.41 -5.14
C ALA A 65 5.22 12.91 -4.85
N ILE A 66 6.14 12.27 -5.57
CA ILE A 66 6.51 10.87 -5.35
C ILE A 66 7.17 10.71 -3.98
N ALA A 67 8.13 11.58 -3.64
CA ALA A 67 8.83 11.55 -2.36
C ALA A 67 7.85 11.76 -1.18
N LEU A 68 6.94 12.72 -1.29
CA LEU A 68 5.92 12.98 -0.29
C LEU A 68 4.98 11.78 -0.12
N SER A 69 4.56 11.17 -1.23
CA SER A 69 3.70 9.98 -1.22
C SER A 69 4.39 8.79 -0.57
N ALA A 70 5.66 8.54 -0.91
CA ALA A 70 6.47 7.49 -0.30
C ALA A 70 6.66 7.73 1.21
N ALA A 71 6.99 8.95 1.60
CA ALA A 71 7.10 9.35 3.00
C ALA A 71 5.77 9.14 3.74
N GLY A 72 4.63 9.50 3.13
CA GLY A 72 3.30 9.24 3.68
C GLY A 72 3.04 7.74 3.87
N VAL A 73 3.35 6.90 2.87
CA VAL A 73 3.16 5.45 2.98
C VAL A 73 3.99 4.85 4.13
N LEU A 74 5.22 5.33 4.31
CA LEU A 74 6.11 4.94 5.41
C LEU A 74 5.60 5.45 6.76
N PHE A 75 5.21 6.73 6.84
CA PHE A 75 4.67 7.34 8.05
C PHE A 75 3.45 6.57 8.58
N VAL A 76 2.47 6.30 7.71
CA VAL A 76 1.29 5.49 8.05
C VAL A 76 1.67 4.04 8.41
N GLY A 77 2.74 3.51 7.80
CA GLY A 77 3.22 2.16 8.09
C GLY A 77 3.90 2.04 9.46
N LEU A 78 4.72 3.02 9.84
CA LEU A 78 5.50 3.03 11.09
C LEU A 78 4.67 3.50 12.29
N LEU A 79 3.73 4.44 12.07
CA LEU A 79 2.90 5.04 13.11
C LEU A 79 1.40 4.84 12.79
N PRO A 80 0.90 3.58 12.85
CA PRO A 80 -0.48 3.29 12.49
C PRO A 80 -1.50 3.83 13.50
N SER A 81 -1.12 3.98 14.78
CA SER A 81 -1.99 4.47 15.85
C SER A 81 -2.51 5.88 15.58
N TRP A 82 -1.62 6.79 15.17
CA TRP A 82 -1.99 8.18 14.89
C TRP A 82 -3.04 8.29 13.78
N VAL A 83 -2.92 7.47 12.73
CA VAL A 83 -3.87 7.46 11.60
C VAL A 83 -5.20 6.86 12.04
N TRP A 84 -5.18 5.79 12.83
CA TRP A 84 -6.37 5.11 13.32
C TRP A 84 -7.22 5.99 14.24
N ASP A 85 -6.59 6.68 15.19
CA ASP A 85 -7.29 7.55 16.14
C ASP A 85 -7.97 8.73 15.43
N ASN A 86 -7.29 9.34 14.45
CA ASN A 86 -7.85 10.42 13.64
C ASN A 86 -8.99 9.91 12.74
N ALA A 87 -8.89 8.70 12.18
CA ALA A 87 -9.95 8.10 11.38
C ALA A 87 -11.21 7.84 12.20
N ILE A 88 -11.08 7.30 13.42
CA ILE A 88 -12.23 7.08 14.33
C ILE A 88 -12.86 8.41 14.72
N ARG A 89 -12.07 9.41 15.11
CA ARG A 89 -12.58 10.74 15.47
C ARG A 89 -13.37 11.38 14.33
N ALA A 90 -12.88 11.28 13.10
CA ALA A 90 -13.58 11.79 11.92
C ALA A 90 -14.91 11.06 11.68
N PHE A 91 -14.91 9.73 11.82
CA PHE A 91 -16.12 8.92 11.66
C PHE A 91 -17.19 9.27 12.71
N THR A 92 -16.80 9.36 13.98
CA THR A 92 -17.74 9.70 15.07
C THR A 92 -18.30 11.11 14.95
N ASN A 93 -17.52 12.07 14.45
CA ASN A 93 -18.02 13.43 14.21
C ASN A 93 -18.99 13.54 13.03
N PHE A 94 -18.90 12.62 12.07
CA PHE A 94 -19.75 12.63 10.87
C PHE A 94 -21.08 11.89 11.09
N PHE A 95 -21.08 10.88 11.96
CA PHE A 95 -22.26 10.03 12.25
C PHE A 95 -22.79 10.15 13.69
N GLY A 96 -22.23 11.07 14.49
CA GLY A 96 -22.66 11.38 15.85
C GLY A 96 -23.56 12.61 15.93
#